data_AF-A0A925MEN7-F1
#
_entry.id   AF-A0A925MEN7-F1
#
_cell.length_a   1.000
_cell.length_b   1.000
_cell.length_c   1.000
_cell.angle_alpha   90.00
_cell.angle_beta   90.00
_cell.angle_gamma   90.00
#
_symmetry.space_group_name_H-M   'P 1'
#
loop_
_entity.id
_entity.type
_entity.pdbx_description
1 polymer ?
#
loop_
_entity_poly.entity_id
_entity_poly.type
_entity_poly.pdbx_seq_one_letter_code
_entity_poly.pdbx_strand_id
1 'polypeptide(L)'
;AARYGTAAAAAVDTLLALPADEYPAKLPVAPKFVDLTTLATPRLRDGTGLPPTAVARLVTVLQLSPLDMPLSILEEITGALDPNAAAEFAWELFQAWLAHGAPAKEAWAFWAVGHLGNDESARQLTPMIRTWPGEAAHARAVVGLDVLAAIGTDVALMHLHGIAQKLKFKGLQEKAREKIDAVAEARGLSAEQLADRLVPDLGLEDDGTLVLDFGPRQFTVGFDEGLKPFVRDAAGKRSGELPKPGKTDDPEQAKTATEHYKALKKDAKAIAQGQVLRLELIMCAQRRFDAAAFRNFFVGHPLMIHLVRRVLWGVYANGELTACFRVAEDGTFADRDDGPFTLAADATIGVVHRLELADDQAAAWGQVFGDYEILQPFDQLGRAVYRITEREQAANELLRVDDLMVKTGKILGLESRGWRKGDPQDAGWVWDMHKPLPGGLRAVLGLDGGIAIGYMEGTPAEQKLKSVELFRESEWSAAKDLTFAALSPAVFSELVRDLEGMRG
;
A
#
# COMPACT_ATOMS: atom_id res chain seq x y z
N ALA A 1 -3.33 -12.11 42.56
CA ALA A 1 -2.47 -11.86 41.39
C ALA A 1 -1.56 -13.05 41.05
N ALA A 2 -0.72 -13.56 41.97
CA ALA A 2 0.27 -14.62 41.67
C ALA A 2 -0.26 -16.05 41.38
N ARG A 3 -1.56 -16.35 41.64
CA ARG A 3 -2.12 -17.71 41.52
C ARG A 3 -2.76 -18.02 40.16
N TYR A 4 -3.01 -17.00 39.34
CA TYR A 4 -3.63 -17.16 38.01
C TYR A 4 -2.56 -17.32 36.90
N GLY A 5 -1.41 -16.64 37.00
CA GLY A 5 -0.32 -16.74 36.02
C GLY A 5 0.39 -18.11 35.98
N THR A 6 0.47 -18.85 37.10
CA THR A 6 1.05 -20.21 37.11
C THR A 6 0.17 -21.24 36.41
N ALA A 7 -1.16 -21.07 36.46
CA ALA A 7 -2.08 -21.95 35.77
C ALA A 7 -2.10 -21.67 34.25
N ALA A 8 -2.01 -20.40 33.87
CA ALA A 8 -1.92 -19.99 32.47
C ALA A 8 -0.58 -20.41 31.81
N ALA A 9 0.54 -20.26 32.52
CA ALA A 9 1.85 -20.76 32.05
C ALA A 9 1.88 -22.30 31.93
N ALA A 10 1.25 -23.02 32.87
CA ALA A 10 1.11 -24.48 32.79
C ALA A 10 0.16 -24.92 31.66
N ALA A 11 -0.88 -24.14 31.36
CA ALA A 11 -1.74 -24.35 30.22
C ALA A 11 -0.98 -24.16 28.90
N VAL A 12 -0.10 -23.14 28.81
CA VAL A 12 0.78 -22.97 27.64
C VAL A 12 1.86 -24.06 27.56
N ASP A 13 2.38 -24.56 28.68
CA ASP A 13 3.27 -25.74 28.68
C ASP A 13 2.56 -27.02 28.20
N THR A 14 1.25 -27.12 28.48
CA THR A 14 0.38 -28.21 28.00
C THR A 14 0.01 -28.03 26.53
N LEU A 15 -0.24 -26.79 26.07
CA LEU A 15 -0.43 -26.45 24.65
C LEU A 15 0.87 -26.69 23.86
N LEU A 16 2.03 -26.36 24.42
CA LEU A 16 3.34 -26.65 23.82
C LEU A 16 3.74 -28.13 23.95
N ALA A 17 2.91 -28.99 24.55
CA ALA A 17 3.06 -30.43 24.50
C ALA A 17 2.43 -30.97 23.21
N LEU A 18 3.15 -30.75 22.12
CA LEU A 18 2.81 -31.23 20.78
C LEU A 18 2.51 -32.76 20.73
N PRO A 19 1.51 -33.19 19.93
CA PRO A 19 1.22 -34.61 19.69
C PRO A 19 2.41 -35.37 19.11
N ALA A 20 2.59 -36.63 19.52
CA ALA A 20 3.77 -37.43 19.14
C ALA A 20 3.86 -37.73 17.63
N ASP A 21 2.74 -37.65 16.92
CA ASP A 21 2.59 -37.89 15.48
C ASP A 21 2.90 -36.66 14.60
N GLU A 22 2.99 -35.45 15.18
CA GLU A 22 3.38 -34.23 14.45
C GLU A 22 4.91 -34.01 14.42
N TYR A 23 5.70 -34.81 15.14
CA TYR A 23 7.13 -34.60 15.27
C TYR A 23 8.00 -35.53 14.41
N PRO A 24 9.14 -35.03 13.91
CA PRO A 24 10.20 -35.91 13.41
C PRO A 24 10.78 -36.76 14.55
N ALA A 25 11.29 -37.95 14.22
CA ALA A 25 11.87 -38.90 15.18
C ALA A 25 13.02 -38.33 16.03
N LYS A 26 13.62 -37.20 15.62
CA LYS A 26 14.63 -36.47 16.37
C LYS A 26 14.32 -34.98 16.35
N LEU A 27 14.14 -34.39 17.53
CA LEU A 27 13.93 -32.96 17.68
C LEU A 27 15.19 -32.16 17.35
N PRO A 28 15.04 -30.97 16.74
CA PRO A 28 16.15 -30.07 16.49
C PRO A 28 16.71 -29.53 17.81
N VAL A 29 18.02 -29.27 17.82
CA VAL A 29 18.69 -28.61 18.94
C VAL A 29 18.75 -27.12 18.65
N ALA A 30 18.51 -26.28 19.66
CA ALA A 30 18.65 -24.84 19.51
C ALA A 30 20.08 -24.47 19.06
N PRO A 31 20.24 -23.66 18.00
CA PRO A 31 21.55 -23.21 17.52
C PRO A 31 22.27 -22.34 18.54
N LYS A 32 23.60 -22.21 18.42
CA LYS A 32 24.41 -21.41 19.35
C LYS A 32 24.05 -19.93 19.42
N PHE A 33 23.41 -19.38 18.39
CA PHE A 33 22.98 -17.97 18.40
C PHE A 33 21.72 -17.73 19.23
N VAL A 34 21.01 -18.80 19.62
CA VAL A 34 19.81 -18.71 20.46
C VAL A 34 20.25 -18.75 21.92
N ASP A 35 20.33 -17.57 22.54
CA ASP A 35 20.56 -17.43 23.98
C ASP A 35 19.26 -16.99 24.67
N LEU A 36 18.57 -17.96 25.28
CA LEU A 36 17.31 -17.73 25.98
C LEU A 36 17.44 -16.82 27.21
N THR A 37 18.66 -16.53 27.67
CA THR A 37 18.90 -15.62 28.79
C THR A 37 18.95 -14.16 28.37
N THR A 38 19.22 -13.89 27.09
CA THR A 38 19.32 -12.53 26.54
C THR A 38 18.09 -12.12 25.74
N LEU A 39 17.37 -13.09 25.17
CA LEU A 39 16.18 -12.82 24.37
C LEU A 39 15.02 -12.28 25.22
N ALA A 40 14.24 -11.38 24.64
CA ALA A 40 12.99 -10.87 25.19
C ALA A 40 12.09 -12.04 25.57
N THR A 41 11.52 -11.99 26.78
CA THR A 41 10.69 -13.09 27.27
C THR A 41 9.28 -12.98 26.69
N PRO A 42 8.79 -13.96 25.90
CA PRO A 42 7.41 -13.99 25.47
C PRO A 42 6.46 -13.98 26.68
N ARG A 43 5.32 -13.33 26.54
CA ARG A 43 4.33 -13.19 27.61
C ARG A 43 2.97 -13.68 27.14
N LEU A 44 2.19 -14.17 28.07
CA LEU A 44 0.75 -14.38 27.88
C LEU A 44 0.04 -13.03 27.84
N ARG A 45 -1.18 -13.01 27.31
CA ARG A 45 -2.03 -11.80 27.26
C ARG A 45 -2.33 -11.18 28.63
N ASP A 46 -2.21 -11.94 29.71
CA ASP A 46 -2.35 -11.44 31.09
C ASP A 46 -1.07 -10.79 31.66
N GLY A 47 -0.02 -10.69 30.83
CA GLY A 47 1.28 -10.12 31.18
C GLY A 47 2.28 -11.13 31.79
N THR A 48 1.84 -12.36 32.07
CA THR A 48 2.69 -13.41 32.66
C THR A 48 3.78 -13.84 31.67
N GLY A 49 5.05 -13.73 32.07
CA GLY A 49 6.17 -14.21 31.26
C GLY A 49 6.23 -15.74 31.19
N LEU A 50 6.55 -16.28 30.03
CA LEU A 50 6.74 -17.72 29.86
C LEU A 50 7.96 -18.20 30.65
N PRO A 51 7.89 -19.38 31.31
CA PRO A 51 9.05 -19.99 31.94
C PRO A 51 10.09 -20.42 30.88
N PRO A 52 11.40 -20.48 31.23
CA PRO A 52 12.45 -20.83 30.27
C PRO A 52 12.24 -22.16 29.53
N THR A 53 11.61 -23.14 30.17
CA THR A 53 11.25 -24.43 29.56
C THR A 53 10.23 -24.28 28.44
N ALA A 54 9.22 -23.42 28.63
CA ALA A 54 8.22 -23.12 27.62
C ALA A 54 8.83 -22.31 26.45
N VAL A 55 9.72 -21.36 26.74
CA VAL A 55 10.43 -20.60 25.69
C VAL A 55 11.31 -21.53 24.84
N ALA A 56 12.03 -22.47 25.46
CA ALA A 56 12.82 -23.46 24.75
C ALA A 56 11.96 -24.34 23.82
N ARG A 57 10.77 -24.74 24.29
CA ARG A 57 9.81 -25.49 23.45
C ARG A 57 9.27 -24.65 22.32
N LEU A 58 8.90 -23.40 22.56
CA LEU A 58 8.47 -22.47 21.53
C LEU A 58 9.53 -22.35 20.43
N VAL A 59 10.83 -22.26 20.78
CA VAL A 59 11.92 -22.30 19.81
C VAL A 59 11.89 -23.60 19.00
N THR A 60 11.70 -24.76 19.63
CA THR A 60 11.56 -26.04 18.92
C THR A 60 10.36 -26.06 17.97
N VAL A 61 9.20 -25.53 18.38
CA VAL A 61 8.01 -25.40 17.52
C VAL A 61 8.35 -24.54 16.30
N LEU A 62 8.97 -23.39 16.50
CA LEU A 62 9.37 -22.48 15.42
C LEU A 62 10.39 -23.12 14.47
N GLN A 63 11.35 -23.90 15.00
CA GLN A 63 12.32 -24.68 14.20
C GLN A 63 11.65 -25.70 13.26
N LEU A 64 10.48 -26.18 13.62
CA LEU A 64 9.72 -27.20 12.90
C LEU A 64 8.59 -26.63 12.05
N SER A 65 8.40 -25.30 12.05
CA SER A 65 7.26 -24.64 11.41
C SER A 65 7.71 -23.74 10.26
N PRO A 66 7.95 -24.29 9.05
CA PRO A 66 8.14 -23.47 7.86
C PRO A 66 6.85 -22.70 7.52
N LEU A 67 6.96 -21.60 6.77
CA LEU A 67 5.82 -20.71 6.47
C LEU A 67 4.76 -21.36 5.55
N ASP A 68 5.17 -22.27 4.68
CA ASP A 68 4.29 -22.97 3.74
C ASP A 68 3.55 -24.16 4.36
N MET A 69 4.06 -24.68 5.48
CA MET A 69 3.46 -25.77 6.23
C MET A 69 3.67 -25.54 7.74
N PRO A 70 3.00 -24.54 8.34
CA PRO A 70 3.11 -24.29 9.78
C PRO A 70 2.55 -25.45 10.58
N LEU A 71 3.12 -25.71 11.76
CA LEU A 71 2.50 -26.63 12.72
C LEU A 71 1.15 -26.08 13.19
N SER A 72 0.15 -26.94 13.25
CA SER A 72 -1.23 -26.62 13.66
C SER A 72 -1.27 -25.88 15.00
N ILE A 73 -0.41 -26.30 15.94
CA ILE A 73 -0.34 -25.76 17.30
C ILE A 73 0.05 -24.28 17.38
N LEU A 74 0.67 -23.73 16.34
CA LEU A 74 1.11 -22.33 16.36
C LEU A 74 -0.06 -21.37 16.49
N GLU A 75 -1.22 -21.67 15.88
CA GLU A 75 -2.40 -20.81 15.97
C GLU A 75 -2.91 -20.69 17.42
N GLU A 76 -2.92 -21.80 18.16
CA GLU A 76 -3.32 -21.80 19.57
C GLU A 76 -2.30 -21.08 20.45
N ILE A 77 -1.00 -21.26 20.18
CA ILE A 77 0.08 -20.58 20.90
C ILE A 77 0.01 -19.07 20.67
N THR A 78 -0.07 -18.61 19.41
CA THR A 78 -0.14 -17.18 19.09
C THR A 78 -1.40 -16.53 19.65
N GLY A 79 -2.52 -17.26 19.67
CA GLY A 79 -3.75 -16.84 20.33
C GLY A 79 -3.58 -16.57 21.83
N ALA A 80 -2.72 -17.33 22.53
CA ALA A 80 -2.49 -17.20 23.97
C ALA A 80 -1.47 -16.11 24.36
N LEU A 81 -0.55 -15.76 23.45
CA LEU A 81 0.51 -14.80 23.71
C LEU A 81 0.04 -13.34 23.58
N ASP A 82 0.69 -12.45 24.35
CA ASP A 82 0.66 -11.02 24.09
C ASP A 82 1.34 -10.75 22.74
N PRO A 83 0.65 -10.09 21.79
CA PRO A 83 1.15 -9.94 20.43
C PRO A 83 2.42 -9.08 20.34
N ASN A 84 2.60 -8.10 21.24
CA ASN A 84 3.77 -7.23 21.22
C ASN A 84 5.01 -7.95 21.78
N ALA A 85 4.86 -8.65 22.90
CA ALA A 85 5.94 -9.45 23.49
C ALA A 85 6.36 -10.62 22.59
N ALA A 86 5.40 -11.25 21.89
CA ALA A 86 5.70 -12.31 20.92
C ALA A 86 6.49 -11.78 19.72
N ALA A 87 6.08 -10.63 19.18
CA ALA A 87 6.76 -9.97 18.06
C ALA A 87 8.17 -9.51 18.43
N GLU A 88 8.38 -8.97 19.64
CA GLU A 88 9.69 -8.56 20.15
C GLU A 88 10.63 -9.77 20.24
N PHE A 89 10.17 -10.89 20.81
CA PHE A 89 10.95 -12.13 20.88
C PHE A 89 11.36 -12.66 19.51
N ALA A 90 10.41 -12.73 18.57
CA ALA A 90 10.69 -13.19 17.21
C ALA A 90 11.66 -12.26 16.46
N TRP A 91 11.53 -10.96 16.69
CA TRP A 91 12.42 -9.96 16.12
C TRP A 91 13.86 -10.12 16.64
N GLU A 92 14.05 -10.32 17.94
CA GLU A 92 15.37 -10.55 18.51
C GLU A 92 16.00 -11.87 18.05
N LEU A 93 15.21 -12.94 17.91
CA LEU A 93 15.65 -14.20 17.29
C LEU A 93 16.17 -13.97 15.86
N PHE A 94 15.42 -13.22 15.06
CA PHE A 94 15.83 -12.86 13.70
C PHE A 94 17.11 -12.02 13.68
N GLN A 95 17.26 -11.04 14.57
CA GLN A 95 18.47 -10.23 14.69
C GLN A 95 19.68 -11.06 15.10
N ALA A 96 19.51 -12.00 16.05
CA ALA A 96 20.57 -12.90 16.47
C ALA A 96 21.03 -13.81 15.31
N TRP A 97 20.08 -14.36 14.53
CA TRP A 97 20.37 -15.14 13.32
C TRP A 97 21.10 -14.32 12.26
N LEU A 98 20.67 -13.07 12.03
CA LEU A 98 21.27 -12.17 11.06
C LEU A 98 22.71 -11.81 11.45
N ALA A 99 22.95 -11.52 12.73
CA ALA A 99 24.28 -11.23 13.28
C ALA A 99 25.26 -12.40 13.14
N HIS A 100 24.75 -13.64 13.09
CA HIS A 100 25.53 -14.85 12.83
C HIS A 100 25.68 -15.19 11.34
N GLY A 101 25.44 -14.22 10.46
CA GLY A 101 25.65 -14.38 9.02
C GLY A 101 24.49 -15.02 8.28
N ALA A 102 23.28 -15.05 8.86
CA ALA A 102 22.08 -15.58 8.25
C ALA A 102 22.23 -17.03 7.72
N PRO A 103 22.66 -18.00 8.54
CA PRO A 103 22.88 -19.37 8.09
C PRO A 103 21.60 -20.01 7.54
N ALA A 104 21.66 -20.51 6.31
CA ALA A 104 20.50 -21.04 5.58
C ALA A 104 19.80 -22.22 6.28
N LYS A 105 20.54 -23.05 7.03
CA LYS A 105 19.98 -24.17 7.81
C LYS A 105 19.08 -23.73 8.96
N GLU A 106 19.21 -22.47 9.37
CA GLU A 106 18.52 -21.90 10.52
C GLU A 106 17.56 -20.78 10.08
N ALA A 107 17.08 -20.83 8.82
CA ALA A 107 16.16 -19.85 8.24
C ALA A 107 14.83 -19.74 9.02
N TRP A 108 14.48 -20.75 9.83
CA TRP A 108 13.34 -20.73 10.75
C TRP A 108 13.34 -19.52 11.69
N ALA A 109 14.51 -18.99 12.07
CA ALA A 109 14.58 -17.80 12.91
C ALA A 109 14.03 -16.56 12.19
N PHE A 110 14.13 -16.53 10.85
CA PHE A 110 13.49 -15.50 10.05
C PHE A 110 11.99 -15.78 9.85
N TRP A 111 11.60 -17.03 9.63
CA TRP A 111 10.19 -17.44 9.54
C TRP A 111 9.42 -17.20 10.83
N ALA A 112 10.08 -17.23 11.99
CA ALA A 112 9.48 -16.89 13.27
C ALA A 112 8.86 -15.48 13.29
N VAL A 113 9.45 -14.54 12.54
CA VAL A 113 8.86 -13.19 12.35
C VAL A 113 7.56 -13.26 11.56
N GLY A 114 7.40 -14.22 10.65
CA GLY A 114 6.15 -14.46 9.93
C GLY A 114 5.04 -15.00 10.83
N HIS A 115 5.39 -15.86 11.79
CA HIS A 115 4.43 -16.47 12.71
C HIS A 115 4.03 -15.56 13.87
N LEU A 116 4.98 -14.79 14.41
CA LEU A 116 4.80 -14.03 15.65
C LEU A 116 4.93 -12.52 15.49
N GLY A 117 5.33 -12.03 14.31
CA GLY A 117 5.57 -10.62 14.06
C GLY A 117 4.28 -9.79 13.99
N ASN A 118 4.44 -8.48 14.11
CA ASN A 118 3.36 -7.50 14.04
C ASN A 118 3.70 -6.36 13.07
N ASP A 119 2.91 -5.28 13.11
CA ASP A 119 3.11 -4.11 12.26
C ASP A 119 4.50 -3.47 12.43
N GLU A 120 5.05 -3.44 13.64
CA GLU A 120 6.39 -2.91 13.87
C GLU A 120 7.46 -3.82 13.25
N SER A 121 7.32 -5.15 13.36
CA SER A 121 8.18 -6.09 12.65
C SER A 121 8.15 -5.85 11.14
N ALA A 122 6.98 -5.63 10.55
CA ALA A 122 6.82 -5.32 9.12
C ALA A 122 7.49 -3.99 8.73
N ARG A 123 7.33 -2.94 9.56
CA ARG A 123 7.96 -1.63 9.35
C ARG A 123 9.49 -1.70 9.38
N GLN A 124 10.04 -2.50 10.30
CA GLN A 124 11.48 -2.67 10.43
C GLN A 124 12.07 -3.58 9.34
N LEU A 125 11.34 -4.62 8.92
CA LEU A 125 11.78 -5.56 7.91
C LEU A 125 11.78 -4.97 6.49
N THR A 126 10.80 -4.14 6.18
CA THR A 126 10.59 -3.61 4.82
C THR A 126 11.81 -2.88 4.25
N PRO A 127 12.47 -1.94 4.96
CA PRO A 127 13.72 -1.33 4.49
C PRO A 127 14.81 -2.34 4.18
N MET A 128 14.95 -3.40 5.00
CA MET A 128 15.98 -4.44 4.82
C MET A 128 15.73 -5.24 3.54
N ILE A 129 14.46 -5.63 3.28
CA ILE A 129 14.06 -6.31 2.03
C ILE A 129 14.42 -5.46 0.81
N ARG A 130 14.27 -4.14 0.90
CA ARG A 130 14.57 -3.20 -0.20
C ARG A 130 16.06 -3.05 -0.46
N THR A 131 16.94 -3.27 0.52
CA THR A 131 18.41 -3.13 0.36
C THR A 131 19.09 -4.44 -0.02
N TRP A 132 18.64 -5.57 0.52
CA TRP A 132 19.29 -6.88 0.37
C TRP A 132 19.64 -7.32 -1.05
N PRO A 133 18.84 -7.07 -2.10
CA PRO A 133 19.26 -7.45 -3.45
C PRO A 133 20.51 -6.70 -3.93
N GLY A 134 20.78 -5.50 -3.40
CA GLY A 134 22.01 -4.74 -3.66
C GLY A 134 23.21 -5.22 -2.86
N GLU A 135 22.99 -6.06 -1.85
CA GLU A 135 24.01 -6.68 -0.99
C GLU A 135 24.25 -8.15 -1.38
N ALA A 136 23.87 -8.54 -2.60
CA ALA A 136 23.89 -9.93 -3.10
C ALA A 136 23.04 -10.93 -2.26
N ALA A 137 22.10 -10.44 -1.44
CA ALA A 137 21.23 -11.26 -0.59
C ALA A 137 19.81 -11.42 -1.18
N HIS A 138 19.71 -11.66 -2.49
CA HIS A 138 18.43 -11.74 -3.20
C HIS A 138 17.49 -12.81 -2.63
N ALA A 139 18.00 -14.01 -2.35
CA ALA A 139 17.20 -15.10 -1.78
C ALA A 139 16.59 -14.73 -0.41
N ARG A 140 17.35 -14.01 0.44
CA ARG A 140 16.86 -13.50 1.72
C ARG A 140 15.75 -12.46 1.53
N ALA A 141 15.87 -11.61 0.52
CA ALA A 141 14.82 -10.65 0.18
C ALA A 141 13.53 -11.33 -0.28
N VAL A 142 13.61 -12.41 -1.07
CA VAL A 142 12.44 -13.20 -1.46
C VAL A 142 11.76 -13.80 -0.23
N VAL A 143 12.53 -14.44 0.67
CA VAL A 143 11.98 -14.96 1.94
C VAL A 143 11.38 -13.85 2.80
N GLY A 144 11.93 -12.64 2.77
CA GLY A 144 11.34 -11.51 3.48
C GLY A 144 9.95 -11.12 2.95
N LEU A 145 9.69 -11.29 1.65
CA LEU A 145 8.34 -11.11 1.11
C LEU A 145 7.38 -12.20 1.62
N ASP A 146 7.85 -13.44 1.76
CA ASP A 146 7.08 -14.53 2.38
C ASP A 146 6.74 -14.22 3.83
N VAL A 147 7.72 -13.71 4.58
CA VAL A 147 7.54 -13.29 5.97
C VAL A 147 6.50 -12.16 6.08
N LEU A 148 6.56 -11.13 5.22
CA LEU A 148 5.55 -10.07 5.20
C LEU A 148 4.14 -10.60 4.87
N ALA A 149 4.04 -11.54 3.92
CA ALA A 149 2.76 -12.17 3.58
C ALA A 149 2.22 -13.00 4.75
N ALA A 150 3.08 -13.71 5.46
CA ALA A 150 2.72 -14.56 6.61
C ALA A 150 2.27 -13.75 7.85
N ILE A 151 2.89 -12.59 8.13
CA ILE A 151 2.42 -11.68 9.18
C ILE A 151 0.94 -11.32 8.96
N GLY A 152 0.55 -11.11 7.70
CA GLY A 152 -0.85 -11.08 7.28
C GLY A 152 -1.69 -9.87 7.75
N THR A 153 -1.12 -8.98 8.58
CA THR A 153 -1.77 -7.72 8.98
C THR A 153 -1.90 -6.76 7.81
N ASP A 154 -2.84 -5.83 7.90
CA ASP A 154 -3.06 -4.86 6.82
C ASP A 154 -1.83 -3.99 6.56
N VAL A 155 -1.08 -3.63 7.61
CA VAL A 155 0.19 -2.89 7.48
C VAL A 155 1.27 -3.75 6.80
N ALA A 156 1.39 -5.03 7.14
CA ALA A 156 2.37 -5.92 6.51
C ALA A 156 2.05 -6.14 5.01
N LEU A 157 0.79 -6.40 4.69
CA LEU A 157 0.32 -6.54 3.31
C LEU A 157 0.41 -5.22 2.54
N MET A 158 0.18 -4.07 3.19
CA MET A 158 0.40 -2.74 2.60
C MET A 158 1.89 -2.56 2.24
N HIS A 159 2.81 -2.95 3.11
CA HIS A 159 4.24 -2.89 2.82
C HIS A 159 4.63 -3.80 1.66
N LEU A 160 4.12 -5.04 1.65
CA LEU A 160 4.30 -5.99 0.55
C LEU A 160 3.75 -5.44 -0.77
N HIS A 161 2.54 -4.88 -0.74
CA HIS A 161 1.93 -4.22 -1.90
C HIS A 161 2.77 -3.03 -2.37
N GLY A 162 3.28 -2.21 -1.46
CA GLY A 162 4.18 -1.11 -1.79
C GLY A 162 5.48 -1.56 -2.48
N ILE A 163 6.01 -2.74 -2.13
CA ILE A 163 7.14 -3.35 -2.83
C ILE A 163 6.72 -3.83 -4.23
N ALA A 164 5.55 -4.47 -4.35
CA ALA A 164 5.01 -4.92 -5.64
C ALA A 164 4.76 -3.75 -6.62
N GLN A 165 4.36 -2.59 -6.11
CA GLN A 165 4.13 -1.39 -6.94
C GLN A 165 5.43 -0.71 -7.35
N LYS A 166 6.38 -0.55 -6.42
CA LYS A 166 7.56 0.29 -6.65
C LYS A 166 8.79 -0.24 -5.93
N LEU A 167 9.57 -1.03 -6.67
CA LEU A 167 10.92 -1.43 -6.28
C LEU A 167 11.87 -1.35 -7.47
N LYS A 168 13.11 -0.91 -7.23
CA LYS A 168 14.16 -0.85 -8.26
C LYS A 168 14.56 -2.23 -8.82
N PHE A 169 14.41 -3.28 -8.03
CA PHE A 169 14.78 -4.66 -8.38
C PHE A 169 13.56 -5.42 -8.93
N LYS A 170 13.47 -5.54 -10.26
CA LYS A 170 12.30 -6.10 -10.95
C LYS A 170 11.98 -7.55 -10.56
N GLY A 171 12.97 -8.45 -10.47
CA GLY A 171 12.70 -9.83 -10.06
C GLY A 171 12.04 -9.94 -8.68
N LEU A 172 12.43 -9.08 -7.72
CA LEU A 172 11.81 -9.05 -6.39
C LEU A 172 10.44 -8.34 -6.42
N GLN A 173 10.28 -7.32 -7.26
CA GLN A 173 9.00 -6.65 -7.50
C GLN A 173 7.93 -7.63 -8.01
N GLU A 174 8.29 -8.45 -9.01
CA GLU A 174 7.43 -9.48 -9.60
C GLU A 174 7.02 -10.51 -8.55
N LYS A 175 7.97 -11.01 -7.77
CA LYS A 175 7.67 -11.94 -6.66
C LYS A 175 6.75 -11.35 -5.60
N ALA A 176 6.87 -10.05 -5.30
CA ALA A 176 5.95 -9.39 -4.39
C ALA A 176 4.53 -9.30 -4.99
N ARG A 177 4.41 -9.11 -6.31
CA ARG A 177 3.12 -9.10 -7.00
C ARG A 177 2.45 -10.48 -6.97
N GLU A 178 3.18 -11.54 -7.31
CA GLU A 178 2.67 -12.93 -7.22
C GLU A 178 2.09 -13.25 -5.83
N LYS A 179 2.75 -12.78 -4.76
CA LYS A 179 2.25 -12.99 -3.39
C LYS A 179 0.99 -12.19 -3.09
N ILE A 180 0.91 -10.92 -3.52
CA ILE A 180 -0.30 -10.12 -3.36
C ILE A 180 -1.47 -10.75 -4.12
N ASP A 181 -1.23 -11.25 -5.33
CA ASP A 181 -2.25 -11.93 -6.14
C ASP A 181 -2.75 -13.20 -5.42
N ALA A 182 -1.84 -14.01 -4.88
CA ALA A 182 -2.19 -15.20 -4.09
C ALA A 182 -2.99 -14.86 -2.82
N VAL A 183 -2.60 -13.82 -2.08
CA VAL A 183 -3.34 -13.36 -0.87
C VAL A 183 -4.72 -12.84 -1.25
N ALA A 184 -4.84 -12.13 -2.38
CA ALA A 184 -6.11 -11.63 -2.86
C ALA A 184 -7.04 -12.77 -3.28
N GLU A 185 -6.53 -13.73 -4.07
CA GLU A 185 -7.25 -14.92 -4.51
C GLU A 185 -7.75 -15.76 -3.33
N ALA A 186 -6.90 -16.00 -2.33
CA ALA A 186 -7.27 -16.71 -1.10
C ALA A 186 -8.41 -16.03 -0.33
N ARG A 187 -8.58 -14.71 -0.49
CA ARG A 187 -9.66 -13.91 0.12
C ARG A 187 -10.85 -13.68 -0.83
N GLY A 188 -10.83 -14.25 -2.04
CA GLY A 188 -11.87 -14.03 -3.06
C GLY A 188 -11.91 -12.60 -3.59
N LEU A 189 -10.78 -11.90 -3.58
CA LEU A 189 -10.62 -10.52 -3.98
C LEU A 189 -9.69 -10.42 -5.20
N SER A 190 -9.85 -9.37 -6.01
CA SER A 190 -8.76 -8.93 -6.89
C SER A 190 -7.65 -8.26 -6.09
N ALA A 191 -6.43 -8.19 -6.63
CA ALA A 191 -5.32 -7.47 -6.00
C ALA A 191 -5.66 -5.99 -5.70
N GLU A 192 -6.46 -5.36 -6.57
CA GLU A 192 -6.94 -4.00 -6.40
C GLU A 192 -7.95 -3.88 -5.25
N GLN A 193 -8.89 -4.84 -5.17
CA GLN A 193 -9.85 -4.93 -4.08
C GLN A 193 -9.18 -5.21 -2.74
N LEU A 194 -8.20 -6.11 -2.71
CA LEU A 194 -7.38 -6.35 -1.53
C LEU A 194 -6.73 -5.04 -1.11
N ALA A 195 -6.01 -4.38 -2.01
CA ALA A 195 -5.33 -3.15 -1.70
C ALA A 195 -6.28 -2.07 -1.13
N ASP A 196 -7.55 -1.98 -1.55
CA ASP A 196 -8.47 -0.93 -1.03
C ASP A 196 -8.76 -1.14 0.45
N ARG A 197 -8.65 -2.39 0.91
CA ARG A 197 -8.88 -2.83 2.29
C ARG A 197 -7.62 -2.80 3.14
N LEU A 198 -6.43 -2.69 2.53
CA LEU A 198 -5.14 -2.67 3.23
C LEU A 198 -4.74 -1.28 3.76
N VAL A 199 -5.66 -0.32 3.79
CA VAL A 199 -5.38 0.98 4.39
C VAL A 199 -5.54 0.83 5.91
N PRO A 200 -4.50 1.10 6.72
CA PRO A 200 -4.66 1.04 8.16
C PRO A 200 -5.44 2.25 8.67
N ASP A 201 -6.20 2.06 9.74
CA ASP A 201 -6.89 3.14 10.46
C ASP A 201 -5.92 4.11 11.14
N LEU A 202 -4.69 3.69 11.41
CA LEU A 202 -3.67 4.41 12.18
C LEU A 202 -4.11 4.73 13.62
N GLY A 203 -4.98 3.91 14.21
CA GLY A 203 -5.56 4.17 15.52
C GLY A 203 -6.45 5.41 15.57
N LEU A 204 -6.97 5.85 14.42
CA LEU A 204 -8.02 6.86 14.34
C LEU A 204 -9.37 6.23 14.73
N GLU A 205 -10.20 7.02 15.39
CA GLU A 205 -11.60 6.69 15.66
C GLU A 205 -12.44 6.73 14.36
N ASP A 206 -13.67 6.21 14.41
CA ASP A 206 -14.58 6.14 13.25
C ASP A 206 -14.85 7.50 12.57
N ASP A 207 -14.76 8.61 13.32
CA ASP A 207 -14.90 9.97 12.79
C ASP A 207 -13.64 10.51 12.10
N GLY A 208 -12.57 9.69 12.06
CA GLY A 208 -11.28 10.00 11.47
C GLY A 208 -10.39 10.88 12.34
N THR A 209 -10.67 11.00 13.64
CA THR A 209 -9.88 11.78 14.59
C THR A 209 -9.05 10.89 15.53
N LEU A 210 -8.02 11.47 16.13
CA LEU A 210 -7.25 10.86 17.22
C LEU A 210 -6.98 11.93 18.27
N VAL A 211 -7.22 11.61 19.54
CA VAL A 211 -6.94 12.50 20.67
C VAL A 211 -5.59 12.17 21.28
N LEU A 212 -4.72 13.17 21.36
CA LEU A 212 -3.43 13.12 22.01
C LEU A 212 -3.55 13.80 23.38
N ASP A 213 -3.47 13.00 24.45
CA ASP A 213 -3.69 13.48 25.82
C ASP A 213 -2.38 13.87 26.51
N PHE A 214 -2.34 15.09 27.05
CA PHE A 214 -1.25 15.63 27.87
C PHE A 214 -1.72 15.84 29.32
N GLY A 215 -2.91 15.39 29.69
CA GLY A 215 -3.57 15.58 30.98
C GLY A 215 -4.54 16.77 30.91
N PRO A 216 -4.18 17.97 31.42
CA PRO A 216 -5.05 19.14 31.35
C PRO A 216 -5.16 19.75 29.94
N ARG A 217 -4.33 19.33 29.00
CA ARG A 217 -4.41 19.73 27.59
C ARG A 217 -4.61 18.49 26.72
N GLN A 218 -5.43 18.63 25.69
CA GLN A 218 -5.64 17.60 24.70
C GLN A 218 -5.54 18.22 23.31
N PHE A 219 -5.09 17.43 22.35
CA PHE A 219 -4.97 17.83 20.96
C PHE A 219 -5.66 16.82 20.06
N THR A 220 -6.54 17.31 19.18
CA THR A 220 -7.22 16.45 18.19
C THR A 220 -6.44 16.48 16.89
N VAL A 221 -6.06 15.31 16.39
CA VAL A 221 -5.39 15.14 15.10
C VAL A 221 -6.41 15.22 13.96
N GLY A 222 -6.03 15.88 12.87
CA GLY A 222 -6.74 15.87 11.59
C GLY A 222 -5.76 15.83 10.41
N PHE A 223 -6.28 15.74 9.18
CA PHE A 223 -5.46 15.56 7.97
C PHE A 223 -5.83 16.56 6.87
N ASP A 224 -4.83 17.02 6.13
CA ASP A 224 -5.03 17.87 4.95
C ASP A 224 -5.27 17.06 3.67
N GLU A 225 -5.34 17.74 2.52
CA GLU A 225 -5.55 17.14 1.20
C GLU A 225 -4.47 16.14 0.78
N GLY A 226 -3.27 16.24 1.36
CA GLY A 226 -2.17 15.31 1.15
C GLY A 226 -2.07 14.23 2.24
N LEU A 227 -3.10 14.04 3.07
CA LEU A 227 -3.06 13.20 4.27
C LEU A 227 -1.88 13.55 5.21
N LYS A 228 -1.48 14.81 5.27
CA LYS A 228 -0.49 15.27 6.25
C LYS A 228 -1.19 15.56 7.57
N PRO A 229 -0.75 14.94 8.68
CA PRO A 229 -1.33 15.22 9.99
C PRO A 229 -1.10 16.67 10.42
N PHE A 230 -2.10 17.25 11.07
CA PHE A 230 -2.03 18.46 11.86
C PHE A 230 -2.78 18.24 13.18
N VAL A 231 -2.61 19.14 14.13
CA VAL A 231 -3.34 19.10 15.41
C VAL A 231 -4.16 20.35 15.61
N ARG A 232 -5.26 20.22 16.36
CA ARG A 232 -6.06 21.32 16.89
C ARG A 232 -6.05 21.26 18.41
N ASP A 233 -5.91 22.42 19.05
CA ASP A 233 -6.13 22.52 20.50
C ASP A 233 -7.64 22.58 20.83
N ALA A 234 -7.97 22.63 22.12
CA ALA A 234 -9.35 22.73 22.59
C ALA A 234 -10.10 23.99 22.11
N ALA A 235 -9.39 25.03 21.66
CA ALA A 235 -9.97 26.24 21.05
C ALA A 235 -10.12 26.10 19.52
N GLY A 236 -9.78 24.95 18.94
CA GLY A 236 -9.85 24.66 17.51
C GLY A 236 -8.67 25.18 16.71
N LYS A 237 -7.66 25.78 17.36
CA LYS A 237 -6.51 26.39 16.67
C LYS A 237 -5.62 25.32 16.06
N ARG A 238 -5.46 25.39 14.74
CA ARG A 238 -4.66 24.45 13.94
C ARG A 238 -3.16 24.73 14.08
N SER A 239 -2.36 23.67 14.23
CA SER A 239 -0.90 23.67 14.19
C SER A 239 -0.39 22.48 13.37
N GLY A 240 0.61 22.69 12.51
CA GLY A 240 1.23 21.60 11.74
C GLY A 240 2.14 20.68 12.56
N GLU A 241 2.51 21.10 13.78
CA GLU A 241 3.31 20.32 14.71
C GLU A 241 2.61 20.23 16.05
N LEU A 242 2.82 19.11 16.75
CA LEU A 242 2.34 18.93 18.11
C LEU A 242 3.07 19.90 19.05
N PRO A 243 2.35 20.73 19.84
CA PRO A 243 2.97 21.63 20.79
C PRO A 243 3.85 20.89 21.80
N LYS A 244 4.94 21.55 22.22
CA LYS A 244 5.81 20.98 23.25
C LYS A 244 5.05 20.82 24.58
N PRO A 245 5.37 19.78 25.37
CA PRO A 245 4.85 19.66 26.73
C PRO A 245 5.14 20.92 27.55
N GLY A 246 4.12 21.43 28.22
CA GLY A 246 4.17 22.58 29.11
C GLY A 246 4.43 22.16 30.57
N LYS A 247 4.59 23.15 31.45
CA LYS A 247 4.89 22.90 32.88
C LYS A 247 3.72 22.25 33.65
N THR A 248 2.50 22.40 33.15
CA THR A 248 1.27 21.92 33.78
C THR A 248 0.82 20.57 33.23
N ASP A 249 1.42 20.10 32.15
CA ASP A 249 1.05 18.83 31.53
C ASP A 249 1.59 17.65 32.32
N ASP A 250 0.94 16.50 32.19
CA ASP A 250 1.46 15.25 32.70
C ASP A 250 2.67 14.80 31.85
N PRO A 251 3.87 14.65 32.45
CA PRO A 251 5.07 14.34 31.68
C PRO A 251 5.04 13.00 30.96
N GLU A 252 4.40 11.97 31.54
CA GLU A 252 4.36 10.63 30.96
C GLU A 252 3.34 10.57 29.82
N GLN A 253 2.13 11.12 30.03
CA GLN A 253 1.12 11.19 28.98
C GLN A 253 1.61 12.01 27.78
N ALA A 254 2.23 13.18 28.05
CA ALA A 254 2.76 14.03 26.99
C ALA A 254 3.90 13.34 26.21
N LYS A 255 4.73 12.52 26.87
CA LYS A 255 5.76 11.71 26.21
C LYS A 255 5.12 10.64 25.32
N THR A 256 4.19 9.86 25.84
CA THR A 256 3.47 8.83 25.07
C THR A 256 2.75 9.42 23.86
N ALA A 257 2.04 10.54 24.04
CA ALA A 257 1.35 11.24 22.96
C ALA A 257 2.32 11.79 21.90
N THR A 258 3.49 12.28 22.31
CA THR A 258 4.53 12.76 21.38
C THR A 258 5.11 11.61 20.56
N GLU A 259 5.39 10.47 21.18
CA GLU A 259 5.87 9.26 20.49
C GLU A 259 4.83 8.71 19.52
N HIS A 260 3.56 8.67 19.95
CA HIS A 260 2.43 8.24 19.11
C HIS A 260 2.27 9.16 17.88
N TYR A 261 2.25 10.49 18.07
CA TYR A 261 2.14 11.43 16.95
C TYR A 261 3.31 11.33 15.97
N LYS A 262 4.52 11.03 16.47
CA LYS A 262 5.70 10.83 15.62
C LYS A 262 5.57 9.58 14.76
N ALA A 263 5.07 8.47 15.33
CA ALA A 263 4.78 7.25 14.58
C ALA A 263 3.68 7.51 13.54
N LEU A 264 2.58 8.14 13.95
CA LEU A 264 1.48 8.53 13.05
C LEU A 264 1.96 9.36 11.86
N LYS A 265 2.79 10.38 12.07
CA LYS A 265 3.35 11.19 10.96
C LYS A 265 4.18 10.37 9.98
N LYS A 266 4.96 9.42 10.47
CA LYS A 266 5.77 8.54 9.62
C LYS A 266 4.88 7.66 8.76
N ASP A 267 3.83 7.11 9.36
CA ASP A 267 2.94 6.15 8.73
C ASP A 267 1.99 6.82 7.74
N ALA A 268 1.34 7.90 8.16
CA ALA A 268 0.49 8.73 7.31
C ALA A 268 1.24 9.20 6.06
N LYS A 269 2.52 9.63 6.20
CA LYS A 269 3.35 10.02 5.05
C LYS A 269 3.57 8.87 4.05
N ALA A 270 3.81 7.66 4.54
CA ALA A 270 4.01 6.49 3.69
C ALA A 270 2.72 6.10 2.95
N ILE A 271 1.57 6.21 3.63
CA ILE A 271 0.24 5.87 3.10
C ILE A 271 -0.25 6.93 2.11
N ALA A 272 -0.12 8.21 2.47
CA ALA A 272 -0.57 9.36 1.70
C ALA A 272 -0.16 9.30 0.23
N GLN A 273 1.14 9.10 -0.01
CA GLN A 273 1.69 9.07 -1.37
C GLN A 273 1.09 7.94 -2.22
N GLY A 274 0.75 6.81 -1.59
CA GLY A 274 0.08 5.70 -2.27
C GLY A 274 -1.40 5.98 -2.54
N GLN A 275 -2.14 6.44 -1.53
CA GLN A 275 -3.60 6.58 -1.64
C GLN A 275 -4.04 7.73 -2.53
N VAL A 276 -3.32 8.87 -2.55
CA VAL A 276 -3.60 9.97 -3.49
C VAL A 276 -3.41 9.50 -4.94
N LEU A 277 -2.25 8.92 -5.24
CA LEU A 277 -1.97 8.37 -6.58
C LEU A 277 -3.01 7.33 -6.98
N ARG A 278 -3.41 6.48 -6.04
CA ARG A 278 -4.39 5.43 -6.30
C ARG A 278 -5.77 5.99 -6.63
N LEU A 279 -6.27 6.98 -5.91
CA LEU A 279 -7.54 7.62 -6.24
C LEU A 279 -7.50 8.27 -7.63
N GLU A 280 -6.36 8.90 -7.99
CA GLU A 280 -6.16 9.41 -9.34
C GLU A 280 -6.19 8.27 -10.38
N LEU A 281 -5.51 7.16 -10.12
CA LEU A 281 -5.51 6.00 -11.02
C LEU A 281 -6.88 5.34 -11.14
N ILE A 282 -7.66 5.27 -10.04
CA ILE A 282 -9.06 4.79 -10.04
C ILE A 282 -9.90 5.65 -11.00
N MET A 283 -9.74 6.97 -10.95
CA MET A 283 -10.41 7.90 -11.86
C MET A 283 -9.98 7.65 -13.32
N CYS A 284 -8.68 7.60 -13.58
CA CYS A 284 -8.13 7.43 -14.93
C CYS A 284 -8.52 6.09 -15.57
N ALA A 285 -8.51 5.01 -14.78
CA ALA A 285 -8.90 3.67 -15.22
C ALA A 285 -10.44 3.49 -15.26
N GLN A 286 -11.20 4.52 -14.87
CA GLN A 286 -12.66 4.48 -14.74
C GLN A 286 -13.16 3.28 -13.92
N ARG A 287 -12.42 2.94 -12.86
CA ARG A 287 -12.79 1.84 -11.97
C ARG A 287 -14.05 2.22 -11.19
N ARG A 288 -14.90 1.22 -10.92
CA ARG A 288 -16.18 1.37 -10.24
C ARG A 288 -16.28 0.48 -9.02
N PHE A 289 -17.16 0.87 -8.09
CA PHE A 289 -17.42 0.20 -6.83
C PHE A 289 -18.93 0.04 -6.65
N ASP A 290 -19.37 -1.03 -6.01
CA ASP A 290 -20.73 -1.05 -5.48
C ASP A 290 -20.85 -0.09 -4.28
N ALA A 291 -22.08 0.33 -3.98
CA ALA A 291 -22.36 1.29 -2.92
C ALA A 291 -21.93 0.80 -1.53
N ALA A 292 -21.94 -0.52 -1.27
CA ALA A 292 -21.54 -1.07 0.02
C ALA A 292 -20.02 -1.00 0.21
N ALA A 293 -19.24 -1.36 -0.80
CA ALA A 293 -17.79 -1.21 -0.83
C ALA A 293 -17.38 0.25 -0.69
N PHE A 294 -18.07 1.16 -1.39
CA PHE A 294 -17.85 2.60 -1.25
C PHE A 294 -18.08 3.09 0.19
N ARG A 295 -19.20 2.69 0.82
CA ARG A 295 -19.47 3.07 2.20
C ARG A 295 -18.47 2.48 3.19
N ASN A 296 -18.10 1.21 3.05
CA ASN A 296 -17.28 0.52 4.04
C ASN A 296 -15.80 0.88 3.94
N PHE A 297 -15.24 1.01 2.73
CA PHE A 297 -13.79 1.13 2.53
C PHE A 297 -13.33 2.55 2.17
N PHE A 298 -14.25 3.45 1.85
CA PHE A 298 -13.95 4.84 1.55
C PHE A 298 -14.57 5.78 2.59
N VAL A 299 -15.91 5.80 2.70
CA VAL A 299 -16.61 6.77 3.56
C VAL A 299 -16.45 6.43 5.05
N GLY A 300 -16.67 5.18 5.42
CA GLY A 300 -16.59 4.71 6.81
C GLY A 300 -15.17 4.40 7.29
N HIS A 301 -14.15 4.61 6.44
CA HIS A 301 -12.79 4.32 6.81
C HIS A 301 -12.13 5.55 7.47
N PRO A 302 -11.59 5.43 8.71
CA PRO A 302 -11.06 6.56 9.50
C PRO A 302 -10.04 7.45 8.80
N LEU A 303 -9.09 6.85 8.05
CA LEU A 303 -8.10 7.60 7.28
C LEU A 303 -8.58 8.03 5.89
N MET A 304 -9.22 7.15 5.11
CA MET A 304 -9.61 7.43 3.72
C MET A 304 -10.67 8.52 3.59
N ILE A 305 -11.54 8.68 4.60
CA ILE A 305 -12.59 9.71 4.60
C ILE A 305 -12.02 11.13 4.34
N HIS A 306 -10.80 11.40 4.81
CA HIS A 306 -10.11 12.68 4.61
C HIS A 306 -9.77 12.98 3.14
N LEU A 307 -9.56 11.95 2.32
CA LEU A 307 -9.40 12.09 0.87
C LEU A 307 -10.76 12.05 0.15
N VAL A 308 -11.65 11.18 0.59
CA VAL A 308 -12.95 10.94 -0.04
C VAL A 308 -13.83 12.19 -0.05
N ARG A 309 -13.80 13.00 1.02
CA ARG A 309 -14.48 14.30 1.11
C ARG A 309 -13.94 15.35 0.13
N ARG A 310 -12.76 15.14 -0.45
CA ARG A 310 -12.04 16.09 -1.31
C ARG A 310 -12.09 15.76 -2.79
N VAL A 311 -12.91 14.79 -3.15
CA VAL A 311 -13.05 14.27 -4.50
C VAL A 311 -14.52 14.28 -4.88
N LEU A 312 -14.82 14.60 -6.13
CA LEU A 312 -16.17 14.50 -6.68
C LEU A 312 -16.48 13.05 -7.07
N TRP A 313 -17.59 12.53 -6.57
CA TRP A 313 -18.06 11.18 -6.83
C TRP A 313 -19.24 11.18 -7.78
N GLY A 314 -19.36 10.08 -8.53
CA GLY A 314 -20.37 9.89 -9.56
C GLY A 314 -21.13 8.59 -9.36
N VAL A 315 -22.42 8.62 -9.68
CA VAL A 315 -23.26 7.42 -9.82
C VAL A 315 -23.31 7.04 -11.30
N TYR A 316 -23.09 5.77 -11.60
CA TYR A 316 -22.99 5.25 -12.95
C TYR A 316 -24.08 4.23 -13.24
N ALA A 317 -24.62 4.28 -14.45
CA ALA A 317 -25.50 3.24 -15.01
C ALA A 317 -25.02 2.92 -16.43
N ASN A 318 -24.84 1.63 -16.73
CA ASN A 318 -24.31 1.18 -18.03
C ASN A 318 -22.99 1.86 -18.45
N GLY A 319 -22.16 2.26 -17.49
CA GLY A 319 -20.89 2.95 -17.73
C GLY A 319 -20.99 4.47 -17.91
N GLU A 320 -22.19 5.04 -17.94
CA GLU A 320 -22.43 6.48 -18.09
C GLU A 320 -22.68 7.16 -16.74
N LEU A 321 -22.19 8.40 -16.60
CA LEU A 321 -22.40 9.23 -15.42
C LEU A 321 -23.84 9.75 -15.38
N THR A 322 -24.57 9.42 -14.31
CA THR A 322 -26.00 9.76 -14.15
C THR A 322 -26.26 10.82 -13.08
N ALA A 323 -25.41 10.89 -12.07
CA ALA A 323 -25.47 11.90 -11.01
C ALA A 323 -24.09 12.12 -10.40
N CYS A 324 -23.87 13.28 -9.78
CA CYS A 324 -22.66 13.60 -9.03
C CYS A 324 -23.02 13.99 -7.59
N PHE A 325 -22.12 13.71 -6.66
CA PHE A 325 -22.25 14.10 -5.27
C PHE A 325 -20.88 14.29 -4.61
N ARG A 326 -20.85 15.06 -3.52
CA ARG A 326 -19.72 15.17 -2.60
C ARG A 326 -20.03 14.48 -1.28
N VAL A 327 -18.99 14.14 -0.52
CA VAL A 327 -19.12 13.69 0.87
C VAL A 327 -18.87 14.89 1.79
N ALA A 328 -19.81 15.19 2.67
CA ALA A 328 -19.73 16.28 3.64
C ALA A 328 -18.87 15.92 4.87
N GLU A 329 -18.60 16.92 5.73
CA GLU A 329 -17.76 16.77 6.93
C GLU A 329 -18.32 15.78 7.95
N ASP A 330 -19.64 15.57 7.97
CA ASP A 330 -20.33 14.60 8.81
C ASP A 330 -20.48 13.21 8.15
N GLY A 331 -19.94 13.04 6.93
CA GLY A 331 -20.04 11.80 6.16
C GLY A 331 -21.35 11.65 5.37
N THR A 332 -22.27 12.62 5.43
CA THR A 332 -23.46 12.64 4.57
C THR A 332 -23.09 13.00 3.13
N PHE A 333 -24.03 12.83 2.19
CA PHE A 333 -23.83 13.17 0.79
C PHE A 333 -24.62 14.41 0.40
N ALA A 334 -24.02 15.26 -0.43
CA ALA A 334 -24.67 16.46 -0.95
C ALA A 334 -24.51 16.55 -2.47
N ASP A 335 -25.53 17.06 -3.13
CA ASP A 335 -25.50 17.39 -4.55
C ASP A 335 -24.85 18.77 -4.80
N ARG A 336 -24.91 19.25 -6.04
CA ARG A 336 -24.30 20.51 -6.46
C ARG A 336 -24.97 21.75 -5.86
N ASP A 337 -26.21 21.62 -5.41
CA ASP A 337 -27.05 22.69 -4.88
C ASP A 337 -27.03 22.67 -3.32
N ASP A 338 -26.07 21.93 -2.75
CA ASP A 338 -25.94 21.61 -1.32
C ASP A 338 -27.16 20.88 -0.72
N GLY A 339 -27.96 20.25 -1.59
CA GLY A 339 -29.11 19.44 -1.20
C GLY A 339 -28.68 18.05 -0.69
N PRO A 340 -29.41 17.46 0.28
CA PRO A 340 -29.15 16.08 0.70
C PRO A 340 -29.26 15.10 -0.47
N PHE A 341 -28.21 14.31 -0.68
CA PHE A 341 -28.15 13.31 -1.72
C PHE A 341 -28.29 11.90 -1.13
N THR A 342 -29.22 11.10 -1.66
CA THR A 342 -29.43 9.71 -1.20
C THR A 342 -28.83 8.73 -2.18
N LEU A 343 -27.87 7.95 -1.71
CA LEU A 343 -27.25 6.91 -2.52
C LEU A 343 -28.04 5.61 -2.46
N ALA A 344 -28.52 5.12 -3.61
CA ALA A 344 -29.18 3.82 -3.72
C ALA A 344 -28.23 2.67 -3.34
N ALA A 345 -28.79 1.58 -2.78
CA ALA A 345 -28.00 0.46 -2.28
C ALA A 345 -27.31 -0.35 -3.38
N ASP A 346 -27.86 -0.35 -4.59
CA ASP A 346 -27.35 -0.99 -5.80
C ASP A 346 -26.60 -0.02 -6.73
N ALA A 347 -26.36 1.22 -6.27
CA ALA A 347 -25.66 2.21 -7.07
C ALA A 347 -24.22 1.77 -7.37
N THR A 348 -23.80 2.00 -8.61
CA THR A 348 -22.41 1.85 -9.03
C THR A 348 -21.71 3.20 -8.91
N ILE A 349 -20.64 3.27 -8.14
CA ILE A 349 -19.95 4.50 -7.74
C ILE A 349 -18.59 4.58 -8.41
N GLY A 350 -18.14 5.77 -8.77
CA GLY A 350 -16.80 6.01 -9.27
C GLY A 350 -16.33 7.44 -9.00
N VAL A 351 -15.03 7.66 -9.15
CA VAL A 351 -14.46 9.01 -9.15
C VAL A 351 -14.75 9.65 -10.51
N VAL A 352 -15.37 10.83 -10.50
CA VAL A 352 -15.75 11.53 -11.74
C VAL A 352 -14.51 11.99 -12.48
N HIS A 353 -14.42 11.65 -13.76
CA HIS A 353 -13.39 12.17 -14.65
C HIS A 353 -13.84 13.49 -15.30
N ARG A 354 -12.93 14.46 -15.50
CA ARG A 354 -13.30 15.79 -16.05
C ARG A 354 -14.04 15.75 -17.39
N LEU A 355 -13.71 14.79 -18.25
CA LEU A 355 -14.38 14.60 -19.55
C LEU A 355 -15.85 14.17 -19.45
N GLU A 356 -16.27 13.63 -18.32
CA GLU A 356 -17.65 13.19 -18.09
C GLU A 356 -18.56 14.38 -17.71
N LEU A 357 -17.98 15.54 -17.38
CA LEU A 357 -18.70 16.75 -17.00
C LEU A 357 -18.75 17.75 -18.17
N ALA A 358 -19.92 18.35 -18.34
CA ALA A 358 -20.05 19.58 -19.11
C ALA A 358 -19.33 20.74 -18.37
N ASP A 359 -18.91 21.77 -19.10
CA ASP A 359 -18.09 22.85 -18.55
C ASP A 359 -18.83 23.66 -17.47
N ASP A 360 -20.14 23.84 -17.62
CA ASP A 360 -21.02 24.48 -16.63
C ASP A 360 -21.14 23.64 -15.35
N GLN A 361 -21.28 22.32 -15.48
CA GLN A 361 -21.30 21.40 -14.32
C GLN A 361 -19.96 21.40 -13.59
N ALA A 362 -18.84 21.36 -14.32
CA ALA A 362 -17.50 21.41 -13.72
C ALA A 362 -17.26 22.75 -13.00
N ALA A 363 -17.72 23.87 -13.57
CA ALA A 363 -17.63 25.17 -12.93
C ALA A 363 -18.49 25.25 -11.67
N ALA A 364 -19.71 24.72 -11.69
CA ALA A 364 -20.60 24.69 -10.52
C ALA A 364 -19.99 23.88 -9.37
N TRP A 365 -19.48 22.68 -9.64
CA TRP A 365 -18.77 21.89 -8.64
C TRP A 365 -17.47 22.55 -8.16
N GLY A 366 -16.75 23.23 -9.06
CA GLY A 366 -15.58 24.03 -8.71
C GLY A 366 -15.93 25.15 -7.71
N GLN A 367 -17.07 25.82 -7.91
CA GLN A 367 -17.56 26.83 -6.98
C GLN A 367 -17.89 26.21 -5.61
N VAL A 368 -18.64 25.10 -5.57
CA VAL A 368 -18.95 24.40 -4.31
C VAL A 368 -17.67 24.00 -3.57
N PHE A 369 -16.68 23.43 -4.26
CA PHE A 369 -15.42 23.06 -3.64
C PHE A 369 -14.65 24.28 -3.12
N GLY A 370 -14.70 25.40 -3.85
CA GLY A 370 -14.14 26.68 -3.41
C GLY A 370 -14.82 27.24 -2.16
N ASP A 371 -16.16 27.23 -2.11
CA ASP A 371 -16.96 27.79 -1.01
C ASP A 371 -16.71 27.05 0.32
N TYR A 372 -16.46 25.74 0.27
CA TYR A 372 -16.09 24.92 1.44
C TYR A 372 -14.58 24.79 1.65
N GLU A 373 -13.76 25.55 0.92
CA GLU A 373 -12.29 25.51 0.98
C GLU A 373 -11.70 24.09 0.78
N ILE A 374 -12.36 23.28 -0.07
CA ILE A 374 -11.99 21.90 -0.37
C ILE A 374 -10.88 21.89 -1.42
N LEU A 375 -9.64 21.73 -0.96
CA LEU A 375 -8.50 21.43 -1.82
C LEU A 375 -8.55 19.96 -2.27
N GLN A 376 -8.49 19.73 -3.57
CA GLN A 376 -8.48 18.39 -4.17
C GLN A 376 -7.08 17.76 -4.04
N PRO A 377 -6.98 16.44 -3.76
CA PRO A 377 -5.70 15.75 -3.61
C PRO A 377 -4.91 15.61 -4.91
N PHE A 378 -5.58 15.77 -6.06
CA PHE A 378 -5.01 15.80 -7.40
C PHE A 378 -5.92 16.64 -8.32
N ASP A 379 -5.42 17.03 -9.49
CA ASP A 379 -6.22 17.76 -10.48
C ASP A 379 -7.37 16.87 -10.99
N GLN A 380 -8.57 17.07 -10.45
CA GLN A 380 -9.80 16.41 -10.90
C GLN A 380 -10.67 17.38 -11.72
N LEU A 381 -11.21 18.43 -11.10
CA LEU A 381 -12.12 19.37 -11.79
C LEU A 381 -11.35 20.32 -12.74
N GLY A 382 -10.13 20.70 -12.36
CA GLY A 382 -9.23 21.50 -13.19
C GLY A 382 -8.38 20.68 -14.16
N ARG A 383 -8.62 19.38 -14.28
CA ARG A 383 -7.76 18.47 -15.05
C ARG A 383 -7.77 18.83 -16.54
N ALA A 384 -6.58 18.92 -17.13
CA ALA A 384 -6.44 19.05 -18.59
C ALA A 384 -7.04 17.83 -19.30
N VAL A 385 -7.85 18.07 -20.32
CA VAL A 385 -8.52 17.03 -21.10
C VAL A 385 -8.09 17.06 -22.56
N TYR A 386 -7.91 15.87 -23.14
CA TYR A 386 -7.47 15.69 -24.51
C TYR A 386 -8.48 14.82 -25.26
N ARG A 387 -9.17 15.41 -26.22
CA ARG A 387 -10.14 14.69 -27.04
C ARG A 387 -9.43 14.00 -28.21
N ILE A 388 -9.86 12.79 -28.50
CA ILE A 388 -9.43 12.04 -29.68
C ILE A 388 -10.05 12.65 -30.94
N THR A 389 -9.27 12.75 -32.01
CA THR A 389 -9.75 13.21 -33.32
C THR A 389 -10.23 12.02 -34.17
N GLU A 390 -11.06 12.25 -35.19
CA GLU A 390 -11.51 11.20 -36.11
C GLU A 390 -10.34 10.45 -36.78
N ARG A 391 -9.26 11.18 -37.11
CA ARG A 391 -8.05 10.59 -37.67
C ARG A 391 -7.38 9.62 -36.70
N GLU A 392 -7.28 10.00 -35.42
CA GLU A 392 -6.67 9.17 -34.39
C GLU A 392 -7.55 7.97 -34.05
N GLN A 393 -8.88 8.13 -34.03
CA GLN A 393 -9.81 7.01 -33.84
C GLN A 393 -9.59 5.90 -34.88
N ALA A 394 -9.31 6.26 -36.13
CA ALA A 394 -9.07 5.30 -37.21
C ALA A 394 -7.61 4.82 -37.30
N ALA A 395 -6.70 5.37 -36.50
CA ALA A 395 -5.27 5.05 -36.55
C ALA A 395 -4.92 3.89 -35.61
N ASN A 396 -3.91 3.10 -36.01
CA ASN A 396 -3.28 2.06 -35.20
C ASN A 396 -2.05 2.56 -34.43
N GLU A 397 -1.54 3.75 -34.81
CA GLU A 397 -0.47 4.45 -34.11
C GLU A 397 -0.88 5.90 -33.77
N LEU A 398 -0.42 6.39 -32.62
CA LEU A 398 -0.65 7.75 -32.15
C LEU A 398 0.62 8.58 -32.31
N LEU A 399 0.56 9.56 -33.20
CA LEU A 399 1.70 10.37 -33.63
C LEU A 399 1.95 11.62 -32.77
N ARG A 400 1.18 11.84 -31.68
CA ARG A 400 1.26 13.10 -30.91
C ARG A 400 2.67 13.43 -30.44
N VAL A 401 3.45 12.42 -30.02
CA VAL A 401 4.83 12.58 -29.54
C VAL A 401 5.86 11.94 -30.46
N ASP A 402 5.44 11.50 -31.65
CA ASP A 402 6.36 10.94 -32.63
C ASP A 402 7.42 11.98 -33.01
N ASP A 403 8.66 11.54 -33.14
CA ASP A 403 9.83 12.36 -33.37
C ASP A 403 10.14 13.42 -32.29
N LEU A 404 9.47 13.40 -31.14
CA LEU A 404 9.74 14.34 -30.05
C LEU A 404 11.06 13.99 -29.35
N MET A 405 11.96 14.96 -29.24
CA MET A 405 13.16 14.86 -28.41
C MET A 405 12.83 15.22 -26.95
N VAL A 406 13.13 14.31 -26.03
CA VAL A 406 12.92 14.52 -24.59
C VAL A 406 14.12 14.06 -23.76
N LYS A 407 14.29 14.64 -22.57
CA LYS A 407 15.29 14.15 -21.61
C LYS A 407 14.90 12.77 -21.10
N THR A 408 15.87 11.85 -21.00
CA THR A 408 15.64 10.49 -20.48
C THR A 408 15.00 10.49 -19.10
N GLY A 409 15.34 11.47 -18.25
CA GLY A 409 14.70 11.62 -16.94
C GLY A 409 13.18 11.82 -16.99
N LYS A 410 12.64 12.44 -18.05
CA LYS A 410 11.18 12.62 -18.25
C LYS A 410 10.51 11.29 -18.60
N ILE A 411 11.16 10.48 -19.45
CA ILE A 411 10.72 9.12 -19.80
C ILE A 411 10.66 8.25 -18.54
N LEU A 412 11.72 8.25 -17.74
CA LEU A 412 11.76 7.53 -16.46
C LEU A 412 10.72 8.06 -15.47
N GLY A 413 10.39 9.34 -15.54
CA GLY A 413 9.31 9.96 -14.76
C GLY A 413 7.93 9.34 -15.03
N LEU A 414 7.69 8.76 -16.21
CA LEU A 414 6.43 8.08 -16.54
C LEU A 414 6.14 6.89 -15.61
N GLU A 415 7.15 6.29 -14.97
CA GLU A 415 6.94 5.22 -13.98
C GLU A 415 6.07 5.68 -12.81
N SER A 416 6.06 6.99 -12.50
CA SER A 416 5.15 7.56 -11.50
C SER A 416 3.68 7.65 -11.95
N ARG A 417 3.41 7.44 -13.24
CA ARG A 417 2.08 7.54 -13.89
C ARG A 417 1.57 6.18 -14.39
N GLY A 418 2.15 5.10 -13.88
CA GLY A 418 1.76 3.72 -14.18
C GLY A 418 2.45 3.10 -15.41
N TRP A 419 3.39 3.80 -16.05
CA TRP A 419 4.21 3.22 -17.12
C TRP A 419 5.30 2.31 -16.54
N ARG A 420 5.78 1.40 -17.37
CA ARG A 420 6.79 0.39 -17.05
C ARG A 420 7.79 0.33 -18.19
N LYS A 421 9.04 0.07 -17.86
CA LYS A 421 10.05 -0.29 -18.87
C LYS A 421 9.66 -1.61 -19.52
N GLY A 422 9.86 -1.72 -20.84
CA GLY A 422 9.83 -3.00 -21.55
C GLY A 422 10.89 -3.98 -21.05
N ASP A 423 10.86 -5.18 -21.61
CA ASP A 423 11.81 -6.23 -21.25
C ASP A 423 13.21 -5.91 -21.78
N PRO A 424 14.29 -6.18 -21.02
CA PRO A 424 15.65 -6.02 -21.50
C PRO A 424 15.91 -6.97 -22.67
N GLN A 425 16.39 -6.42 -23.78
CA GLN A 425 16.79 -7.14 -24.98
C GLN A 425 18.31 -7.29 -25.04
N ASP A 426 18.88 -7.33 -26.26
CA ASP A 426 20.31 -7.47 -26.49
C ASP A 426 21.14 -6.50 -25.65
N ALA A 427 22.17 -7.04 -24.98
CA ALA A 427 23.05 -6.32 -24.07
C ALA A 427 22.34 -5.55 -22.93
N GLY A 428 21.12 -5.95 -22.55
CA GLY A 428 20.38 -5.36 -21.43
C GLY A 428 19.73 -4.02 -21.75
N TRP A 429 19.50 -3.72 -23.03
CA TRP A 429 18.83 -2.50 -23.47
C TRP A 429 17.32 -2.66 -23.51
N VAL A 430 16.60 -1.66 -23.01
CA VAL A 430 15.15 -1.54 -23.12
C VAL A 430 14.82 -0.49 -24.16
N TRP A 431 13.96 -0.81 -25.11
CA TRP A 431 13.65 0.05 -26.27
C TRP A 431 12.25 0.67 -26.21
N ASP A 432 11.52 0.43 -25.13
CA ASP A 432 10.14 0.88 -24.99
C ASP A 432 9.75 1.11 -23.53
N MET A 433 8.73 1.95 -23.37
CA MET A 433 7.92 2.03 -22.15
C MET A 433 6.51 1.55 -22.49
N HIS A 434 5.87 0.79 -21.61
CA HIS A 434 4.49 0.38 -21.78
C HIS A 434 3.62 0.74 -20.58
N LYS A 435 2.34 1.00 -20.82
CA LYS A 435 1.33 1.26 -19.79
C LYS A 435 0.16 0.29 -19.95
N PRO A 436 -0.14 -0.55 -18.95
CA PRO A 436 -1.38 -1.32 -18.94
C PRO A 436 -2.59 -0.39 -19.02
N LEU A 437 -3.57 -0.76 -19.83
CA LEU A 437 -4.83 -0.06 -20.05
C LEU A 437 -6.00 -1.01 -19.76
N PRO A 438 -7.20 -0.48 -19.47
CA PRO A 438 -8.40 -1.31 -19.30
C PRO A 438 -8.68 -2.20 -20.52
N GLY A 439 -9.31 -3.35 -20.28
CA GLY A 439 -9.71 -4.29 -21.34
C GLY A 439 -8.60 -5.23 -21.83
N GLY A 440 -7.53 -5.44 -21.03
CA GLY A 440 -6.40 -6.30 -21.41
C GLY A 440 -5.55 -5.70 -22.53
N LEU A 441 -5.55 -4.37 -22.64
CA LEU A 441 -4.75 -3.62 -23.60
C LEU A 441 -3.53 -3.02 -22.91
N ARG A 442 -2.52 -2.66 -23.69
CA ARG A 442 -1.42 -1.81 -23.24
C ARG A 442 -1.02 -0.84 -24.34
N ALA A 443 -0.69 0.38 -23.94
CA ALA A 443 -0.01 1.33 -24.81
C ALA A 443 1.50 1.09 -24.74
N VAL A 444 2.19 1.13 -25.87
CA VAL A 444 3.64 0.98 -25.98
C VAL A 444 4.21 2.21 -26.66
N LEU A 445 5.15 2.88 -25.99
CA LEU A 445 5.91 4.03 -26.46
C LEU A 445 7.33 3.56 -26.80
N GLY A 446 7.67 3.59 -28.09
CA GLY A 446 9.01 3.24 -28.55
C GLY A 446 10.05 4.34 -28.29
N LEU A 447 11.30 3.93 -28.07
CA LEU A 447 12.46 4.78 -27.83
C LEU A 447 13.53 4.51 -28.89
N ASP A 448 14.07 5.56 -29.53
CA ASP A 448 15.17 5.40 -30.49
C ASP A 448 16.52 5.15 -29.80
N GLY A 449 16.74 5.76 -28.65
CA GLY A 449 18.02 5.70 -27.93
C GLY A 449 18.15 4.51 -26.98
N GLY A 450 17.02 3.97 -26.52
CA GLY A 450 16.95 2.91 -25.53
C GLY A 450 17.42 3.33 -24.13
N ILE A 451 17.18 2.46 -23.16
CA ILE A 451 17.56 2.61 -21.75
C ILE A 451 18.41 1.40 -21.36
N ALA A 452 19.67 1.63 -20.94
CA ALA A 452 20.56 0.57 -20.52
C ALA A 452 20.28 0.15 -19.06
N ILE A 453 19.95 -1.12 -18.84
CA ILE A 453 19.74 -1.66 -17.49
C ILE A 453 21.09 -1.93 -16.83
N GLY A 454 21.34 -1.30 -15.68
CA GLY A 454 22.54 -1.52 -14.87
C GLY A 454 23.75 -0.65 -15.24
N TYR A 455 23.72 0.07 -16.35
CA TYR A 455 24.77 1.04 -16.75
C TYR A 455 24.15 2.34 -17.28
N MET A 456 23.63 3.15 -16.36
CA MET A 456 22.91 4.40 -16.71
C MET A 456 23.78 5.42 -17.44
N GLU A 457 25.10 5.43 -17.25
CA GLU A 457 26.03 6.31 -17.97
C GLU A 457 26.06 6.00 -19.48
N GLY A 458 25.69 4.79 -19.89
CA GLY A 458 25.53 4.42 -21.29
C GLY A 458 24.20 4.87 -21.89
N THR A 459 23.23 5.27 -21.08
CA THR A 459 21.92 5.73 -21.57
C THR A 459 22.03 7.16 -22.10
N PRO A 460 21.51 7.48 -23.31
CA PRO A 460 21.52 8.84 -23.83
C PRO A 460 20.88 9.84 -22.86
N ALA A 461 21.41 11.06 -22.78
CA ALA A 461 20.81 12.12 -21.93
C ALA A 461 19.44 12.57 -22.46
N GLU A 462 19.26 12.56 -23.78
CA GLU A 462 18.03 12.85 -24.50
C GLU A 462 17.77 11.75 -25.52
N GLN A 463 16.49 11.47 -25.76
CA GLN A 463 16.04 10.43 -26.67
C GLN A 463 14.92 10.95 -27.55
N LYS A 464 14.94 10.49 -28.80
CA LYS A 464 13.84 10.65 -29.72
C LYS A 464 12.79 9.59 -29.42
N LEU A 465 11.54 10.02 -29.28
CA LEU A 465 10.39 9.15 -29.07
C LEU A 465 9.82 8.69 -30.41
N LYS A 466 9.26 7.49 -30.43
CA LYS A 466 8.44 6.98 -31.54
C LYS A 466 6.96 7.18 -31.28
N SER A 467 6.15 6.86 -32.28
CA SER A 467 4.70 6.74 -32.14
C SER A 467 4.30 5.75 -31.03
N VAL A 468 3.11 5.95 -30.48
CA VAL A 468 2.52 5.04 -29.50
C VAL A 468 1.59 4.06 -30.20
N GLU A 469 1.73 2.78 -29.89
CA GLU A 469 0.94 1.69 -30.47
C GLU A 469 0.14 0.95 -29.39
N LEU A 470 -0.95 0.27 -29.79
CA LEU A 470 -1.77 -0.56 -28.91
C LEU A 470 -1.46 -2.05 -29.10
N PHE A 471 -1.29 -2.74 -27.98
CA PHE A 471 -1.03 -4.16 -27.92
C PHE A 471 -2.11 -4.81 -27.05
N ARG A 472 -2.42 -6.08 -27.31
CA ARG A 472 -3.08 -6.93 -26.31
C ARG A 472 -2.04 -7.40 -25.30
N GLU A 473 -2.42 -7.57 -24.05
CA GLU A 473 -1.49 -7.84 -22.95
C GLU A 473 -0.66 -9.13 -23.16
N SER A 474 -1.24 -10.14 -23.80
CA SER A 474 -0.58 -11.41 -24.14
C SER A 474 0.28 -11.37 -25.42
N GLU A 475 0.26 -10.26 -26.18
CA GLU A 475 0.90 -10.17 -27.49
C GLU A 475 2.23 -9.42 -27.45
N TRP A 476 3.23 -9.95 -28.15
CA TRP A 476 4.57 -9.36 -28.25
C TRP A 476 4.73 -8.33 -29.37
N SER A 477 3.71 -8.13 -30.21
CA SER A 477 3.70 -7.15 -31.29
C SER A 477 2.39 -6.38 -31.32
N ALA A 478 2.40 -5.19 -31.91
CA ALA A 478 1.21 -4.36 -32.04
C ALA A 478 0.09 -5.10 -32.77
N ALA A 479 -1.13 -4.94 -32.25
CA ALA A 479 -2.32 -5.54 -32.84
C ALA A 479 -2.74 -4.70 -34.05
N LYS A 480 -2.48 -5.20 -35.26
CA LYS A 480 -2.73 -4.45 -36.50
C LYS A 480 -4.20 -4.11 -36.75
N ASP A 481 -5.11 -4.83 -36.09
CA ASP A 481 -6.55 -4.65 -36.14
C ASP A 481 -7.09 -3.71 -35.04
N LEU A 482 -6.27 -3.35 -34.05
CA LEU A 482 -6.65 -2.40 -33.01
C LEU A 482 -6.38 -0.97 -33.47
N THR A 483 -7.35 -0.10 -33.19
CA THR A 483 -7.25 1.34 -33.37
C THR A 483 -7.51 2.05 -32.05
N PHE A 484 -7.17 3.34 -31.96
CA PHE A 484 -7.41 4.10 -30.72
C PHE A 484 -8.90 4.32 -30.41
N ALA A 485 -9.82 4.00 -31.33
CA ALA A 485 -11.25 3.89 -31.03
C ALA A 485 -11.59 2.80 -29.99
N ALA A 486 -10.69 1.84 -29.73
CA ALA A 486 -10.85 0.84 -28.68
C ALA A 486 -10.74 1.42 -27.26
N LEU A 487 -10.19 2.64 -27.10
CA LEU A 487 -10.04 3.29 -25.81
C LEU A 487 -11.26 4.17 -25.50
N SER A 488 -11.68 4.19 -24.23
CA SER A 488 -12.66 5.19 -23.79
C SER A 488 -12.07 6.61 -23.91
N PRO A 489 -12.90 7.65 -24.04
CA PRO A 489 -12.42 9.03 -24.10
C PRO A 489 -11.55 9.43 -22.90
N ALA A 490 -11.87 8.94 -21.70
CA ALA A 490 -11.08 9.18 -20.50
C ALA A 490 -9.71 8.50 -20.59
N VAL A 491 -9.66 7.20 -20.91
CA VAL A 491 -8.40 6.46 -21.04
C VAL A 491 -7.49 7.07 -22.10
N PHE A 492 -8.04 7.46 -23.25
CA PHE A 492 -7.28 8.17 -24.29
C PHE A 492 -6.75 9.51 -23.79
N SER A 493 -7.58 10.32 -23.14
CA SER A 493 -7.17 11.62 -22.61
C SER A 493 -6.03 11.50 -21.60
N GLU A 494 -6.09 10.49 -20.74
CA GLU A 494 -5.06 10.24 -19.73
C GLU A 494 -3.76 9.72 -20.34
N LEU A 495 -3.85 8.86 -21.35
CA LEU A 495 -2.69 8.46 -22.13
C LEU A 495 -2.01 9.69 -22.74
N VAL A 496 -2.77 10.58 -23.38
CA VAL A 496 -2.21 11.80 -23.97
C VAL A 496 -1.66 12.75 -22.90
N ARG A 497 -2.35 12.92 -21.77
CA ARG A 497 -1.88 13.78 -20.66
C ARG A 497 -0.51 13.32 -20.16
N ASP A 498 -0.30 12.01 -20.06
CA ASP A 498 1.01 11.47 -19.72
C ASP A 498 2.07 11.87 -20.73
N LEU A 499 1.74 11.71 -22.02
CA LEU A 499 2.64 12.00 -23.12
C LEU A 499 3.00 13.50 -23.22
N GLU A 500 2.01 14.37 -23.12
CA GLU A 500 2.16 15.83 -23.13
C GLU A 500 3.00 16.32 -21.94
N GLY A 501 2.94 15.62 -20.80
CA GLY A 501 3.78 15.93 -19.63
C GLY A 501 5.28 15.70 -19.85
N MET A 502 5.68 15.03 -20.93
CA MET A 502 7.09 14.91 -21.32
C MET A 502 7.60 16.11 -22.12
N ARG A 503 6.71 16.98 -22.66
CA ARG A 503 7.12 18.21 -23.33
C ARG A 503 7.67 19.23 -22.32
N GLY A 504 8.75 19.91 -22.70
CA GLY A 504 9.53 20.80 -21.83
C GLY A 504 10.69 20.07 -21.18
#